data_AF-A0A0R2JXQ7-F1
#
_entry.id   AF-A0A0R2JXQ7-F1
#
_cell.length_a   1.000
_cell.length_b   1.000
_cell.length_c   1.000
_cell.angle_alpha   90.00
_cell.angle_beta   90.00
_cell.angle_gamma   90.00
#
_symmetry.space_group_name_H-M   'P 1'
#
loop_
_entity.id
_entity.type
_entity.pdbx_description
1 polymer ?
#
loop_
_entity_poly.entity_id
_entity_poly.type
_entity_poly.pdbx_seq_one_letter_code
_entity_poly.pdbx_strand_id
1 'polypeptide(L)' 'MTKRFLTEHNVSFTEQNTTEKPELVSYLKDQGFQAVPVVESDFSESFSGFQPGQLNQLIAKIS' A
#
# COMPACT_ATOMS: atom_id res chain seq x y z
N MET A 1 6.72 8.70 1.40
CA MET A 1 6.00 9.08 2.65
C MET A 1 5.24 7.88 3.23
N THR A 2 4.49 7.13 2.43
CA THR A 2 3.76 5.92 2.88
C THR A 2 4.63 4.86 3.57
N LYS A 3 5.74 4.43 2.95
CA LYS A 3 6.68 3.46 3.55
C LYS A 3 7.23 3.93 4.89
N ARG A 4 7.70 5.19 4.93
CA ARG A 4 8.26 5.80 6.14
C ARG A 4 7.24 5.79 7.29
N PHE A 5 5.99 6.11 7.00
CA PHE A 5 4.90 6.06 7.98
C PHE A 5 4.68 4.63 8.51
N LEU A 6 4.61 3.62 7.64
CA LEU A 6 4.49 2.22 8.06
C LEU A 6 5.67 1.78 8.92
N THR A 7 6.90 2.16 8.55
CA THR A 7 8.11 1.87 9.34
C THR A 7 8.08 2.55 10.71
N GLU A 8 7.69 3.83 10.79
CA GLU A 8 7.59 4.57 12.06
C GLU A 8 6.57 3.93 13.02
N HIS A 9 5.52 3.32 12.47
CA HIS A 9 4.49 2.61 13.23
C HIS A 9 4.78 1.10 13.41
N ASN A 10 5.99 0.62 13.09
CA ASN A 10 6.41 -0.79 13.20
C ASN A 10 5.46 -1.77 12.47
N VAL A 11 4.83 -1.32 11.39
CA VAL A 11 3.99 -2.17 10.56
C VAL A 11 4.89 -3.00 9.65
N SER A 12 4.71 -4.33 9.69
CA SER A 12 5.39 -5.23 8.76
C SER A 12 4.78 -5.08 7.37
N PHE A 13 5.59 -4.74 6.37
CA PHE A 13 5.16 -4.67 4.98
C PHE A 13 6.24 -5.23 4.05
N THR A 14 5.81 -5.74 2.89
CA THR A 14 6.72 -6.14 1.81
C THR A 14 6.68 -5.08 0.73
N GLU A 15 7.85 -4.54 0.38
CA GLU A 15 7.97 -3.67 -0.77
C GLU A 15 8.00 -4.50 -2.06
N GLN A 16 7.08 -4.20 -2.97
CA GLN A 16 7.11 -4.73 -4.33
C GLN A 16 7.34 -3.60 -5.34
N ASN A 17 8.47 -3.64 -6.04
CA ASN A 17 8.84 -2.62 -7.02
C ASN A 17 8.24 -2.95 -8.40
N THR A 18 7.32 -2.12 -8.87
CA THR A 18 6.70 -2.26 -10.19
C THR A 18 7.68 -2.02 -11.35
N THR A 19 8.82 -1.38 -11.10
CA THR A 19 9.91 -1.19 -12.09
C THR A 19 10.63 -2.51 -12.38
N GLU A 20 10.83 -3.33 -11.34
CA GLU A 20 11.50 -4.63 -11.48
C GLU A 20 10.53 -5.72 -11.92
N LYS A 21 9.26 -5.59 -11.53
CA LYS A 21 8.19 -6.54 -11.85
C LYS A 21 7.07 -5.85 -12.63
N PRO A 22 7.19 -5.72 -13.96
CA PRO A 22 6.16 -5.10 -14.79
C PRO A 22 4.81 -5.83 -14.73
N GLU A 23 4.80 -7.12 -14.37
CA GLU A 23 3.57 -7.90 -14.12
C GLU A 23 2.70 -7.27 -13.01
N LEU A 24 3.31 -6.63 -12.01
CA LEU A 24 2.57 -5.93 -10.96
C LEU A 24 1.84 -4.71 -11.50
N VAL A 25 2.35 -4.05 -12.54
CA VAL A 25 1.65 -2.93 -13.18
C VAL A 25 0.35 -3.41 -13.80
N SER A 26 0.37 -4.58 -14.45
CA SER A 26 -0.83 -5.20 -15.02
C SER A 26 -1.81 -5.60 -13.92
N TYR A 27 -1.33 -6.25 -12.86
CA TYR A 27 -2.15 -6.60 -11.70
C TYR A 27 -2.84 -5.37 -11.08
N LEU A 28 -2.09 -4.29 -10.85
CA LEU A 28 -2.64 -3.05 -10.29
C LEU A 28 -3.69 -2.42 -11.21
N LYS A 29 -3.49 -2.46 -12.53
CA LYS A 29 -4.49 -1.98 -13.51
C LYS A 29 -5.76 -2.81 -13.49
N ASP A 30 -5.65 -4.14 -13.38
CA ASP A 30 -6.80 -5.04 -13.29
C ASP A 30 -7.60 -4.81 -11.99
N GLN A 31 -6.91 -4.44 -10.91
CA GLN A 31 -7.54 -3.99 -9.65
C GLN A 31 -8.13 -2.57 -9.73
N GLY A 32 -7.98 -1.87 -10.87
CA GLY A 32 -8.50 -0.51 -11.08
C GLY A 32 -7.58 0.61 -10.58
N PHE A 33 -6.37 0.30 -10.11
CA PHE A 33 -5.41 1.32 -9.71
C PHE A 33 -4.69 1.92 -10.92
N GLN A 34 -4.61 3.24 -10.93
CA GLN A 34 -4.01 4.01 -12.02
C GLN A 34 -2.68 4.68 -11.63
N ALA A 35 -2.35 4.68 -10.34
CA ALA A 35 -1.18 5.36 -9.82
C ALA A 35 -0.52 4.58 -8.67
N VAL A 36 0.81 4.58 -8.66
CA VAL A 36 1.63 4.12 -7.54
C VAL A 36 2.01 5.31 -6.64
N PRO A 37 2.30 5.11 -5.34
CA PRO A 37 2.36 3.83 -4.61
C PRO A 37 0.97 3.26 -4.27
N VAL A 38 0.81 1.94 -4.34
CA VAL A 38 -0.41 1.24 -3.87
C VAL A 38 -0.09 0.49 -2.58
N VAL A 39 -0.99 0.57 -1.61
CA VAL A 39 -0.93 -0.17 -0.35
C VAL A 39 -2.05 -1.19 -0.38
N GLU A 40 -1.67 -2.46 -0.32
CA GLU A 40 -2.60 -3.58 -0.15
C GLU A 40 -2.44 -4.12 1.28
N SER A 41 -3.55 -4.48 1.89
CA SER A 41 -3.57 -5.07 3.23
C SER A 41 -4.67 -6.12 3.31
N ASP A 42 -4.42 -7.18 4.07
CA ASP A 42 -5.46 -8.17 4.38
C ASP A 42 -6.49 -7.64 5.39
N PHE A 43 -6.17 -6.54 6.09
CA PHE A 43 -7.00 -5.97 7.17
C PHE A 43 -7.83 -4.76 6.72
N SER A 44 -7.48 -4.13 5.60
CA SER A 44 -8.16 -2.94 5.08
C SER A 44 -8.36 -3.03 3.58
N GLU A 45 -9.22 -2.16 3.04
CA GLU A 45 -9.28 -1.99 1.60
C GLU A 45 -7.93 -1.50 1.07
N SER A 46 -7.58 -1.97 -0.12
CA SER A 46 -6.39 -1.53 -0.84
C SER A 46 -6.60 -0.11 -1.36
N PHE A 47 -5.58 0.74 -1.24
CA PHE A 47 -5.66 2.13 -1.68
C PHE A 47 -4.39 2.60 -2.38
N SER A 48 -4.56 3.53 -3.32
CA SER A 48 -3.45 4.17 -4.02
C SER A 48 -3.14 5.56 -3.47
N GLY A 49 -1.86 5.90 -3.47
CA GLY A 49 -1.32 7.20 -3.06
C GLY A 49 -0.99 7.29 -1.58
N PHE A 50 -0.66 8.50 -1.13
CA PHE A 50 -0.46 8.80 0.27
C PHE A 50 -1.78 9.29 0.88
N GLN A 51 -2.46 8.40 1.60
CA GLN A 51 -3.73 8.70 2.27
C GLN A 51 -3.59 8.53 3.79
N PRO A 52 -3.33 9.61 4.55
CA PRO A 52 -3.10 9.52 5.99
C PRO A 52 -4.32 9.00 6.76
N GLY A 53 -5.54 9.29 6.29
CA GLY A 53 -6.77 8.75 6.89
C GLY A 53 -6.85 7.22 6.82
N GLN A 54 -6.59 6.64 5.64
CA GLN A 54 -6.58 5.18 5.46
C GLN A 54 -5.42 4.52 6.20
N LEU A 55 -4.25 5.15 6.20
CA LEU A 55 -3.08 4.67 6.94
C LEU A 55 -3.34 4.60 8.46
N ASN A 56 -4.00 5.60 9.03
CA ASN A 56 -4.41 5.57 10.44
C ASN A 56 -5.42 4.45 10.72
N GLN A 57 -6.40 4.25 9.84
CA GLN A 57 -7.36 3.14 9.96
C GLN A 57 -6.68 1.78 9.88
N LEU A 58 -5.69 1.63 8.99
CA LEU A 58 -4.89 0.42 8.86
C LEU A 58 -4.15 0.11 10.17
N ILE A 59 -3.46 1.10 10.75
CA ILE A 59 -2.77 0.91 12.05
C ILE A 59 -3.75 0.56 13.16
N ALA A 60 -4.90 1.23 13.22
CA ALA A 60 -5.92 0.95 14.24
C ALA A 60 -6.49 -0.48 14.15
N LYS A 61 -6.42 -1.13 12.98
CA LYS A 61 -6.84 -2.53 12.79
C LYS A 61 -5.72 -3.55 13.03
N ILE A 62 -4.46 -3.12 12.99
CA ILE A 62 -3.28 -3.97 13.24
C ILE A 62 -2.90 -3.95 14.74
N SER A 63 -3.26 -2.89 15.46
CA SER A 63 -3.18 -2.76 16.92
C SER A 63 -4.10 -3.72 17.65
#